data_AF-A0A2S7MYJ4-F1
#
_entry.id   AF-A0A2S7MYJ4-F1
#
_cell.length_a   1.000
_cell.length_b   1.000
_cell.length_c   1.000
_cell.angle_alpha   90.00
_cell.angle_beta   90.00
_cell.angle_gamma   90.00
#
_symmetry.space_group_name_H-M   'P 1'
#
loop_
_entity.id
_entity.type
_entity.pdbx_description
1 polymer ?
#
loop_
_entity_poly.entity_id
_entity_poly.type
_entity_poly.pdbx_seq_one_letter_code
_entity_poly.pdbx_strand_id
1 'polypeptide(L)'
;MKKVISIVAVLVFILSLSSCGKSARVASPRDIEFLTGTEAWYYYNPITYENEKMSFTEDFGFYWGCECGEPIGDSDLYEVFDYDNDKKKLRLYNNYDNSTKTIEVISYNDYHLMLKIDGVVKDFVPYSCSFDFDYDKEYIKDYSSYVTTMEVQGLGLVVGPFNYDGDVGYPDEAFDTYMMSEDIEFYDYSYESINGKVNTKYKKLSMAEGLDAFESSSAFIWFNKNMEISKVMYYGSLIVEE
;
A
#
# COMPACT_ATOMS: atom_id res chain seq x y z
N MET A 1 22.46 59.69 -30.40
CA MET A 1 22.77 58.26 -30.18
C MET A 1 23.35 57.99 -28.78
N LYS A 2 22.65 58.39 -27.70
CA LYS A 2 23.06 58.06 -26.32
C LYS A 2 21.88 57.64 -25.42
N LYS A 3 20.65 57.56 -25.95
CA LYS A 3 19.44 57.17 -25.19
C LYS A 3 18.87 55.80 -25.57
N VAL A 4 19.43 55.11 -26.56
CA VAL A 4 18.98 53.78 -26.99
C VAL A 4 19.79 52.65 -26.32
N ILE A 5 21.00 52.94 -25.84
CA ILE A 5 21.90 51.93 -25.25
C ILE A 5 21.53 51.62 -23.79
N SER A 6 20.86 52.52 -23.07
CA SER A 6 20.47 52.29 -21.67
C SER A 6 19.24 51.39 -21.48
N ILE A 7 18.41 51.18 -22.51
CA ILE A 7 17.21 50.33 -22.40
C ILE A 7 17.57 48.84 -22.59
N VAL A 8 18.59 48.55 -23.42
CA VAL A 8 19.03 47.17 -23.67
C VAL A 8 19.79 46.59 -22.47
N ALA A 9 20.54 47.41 -21.72
CA ALA A 9 21.26 46.96 -20.52
C ALA A 9 20.33 46.62 -19.34
N VAL A 10 19.18 47.30 -19.21
CA VAL A 10 18.20 47.02 -18.15
C VAL A 10 17.35 45.78 -18.48
N LEU A 11 17.06 45.52 -19.76
CA LEU A 11 16.31 44.33 -20.16
C LEU A 11 17.12 43.02 -20.02
N VAL A 12 18.44 43.06 -20.21
CA VAL A 12 19.30 41.87 -20.02
C VAL A 12 19.52 41.54 -18.54
N PHE A 13 19.50 42.53 -17.64
CA PHE A 13 19.65 42.30 -16.20
C PHE A 13 18.38 41.78 -15.52
N ILE A 14 17.20 42.07 -16.07
CA ILE A 14 15.92 41.53 -15.58
C ILE A 14 15.70 40.08 -16.02
N LEU A 15 16.33 39.64 -17.12
CA LEU A 15 16.28 38.25 -17.58
C LEU A 15 17.33 37.33 -16.92
N SER A 16 18.27 37.87 -16.15
CA SER A 16 19.27 37.09 -15.40
C SER A 16 18.90 36.78 -13.94
N LEU A 17 17.69 37.13 -13.50
CA LEU A 17 17.19 36.84 -12.14
C LEU A 17 16.07 35.78 -12.08
N SER A 18 15.84 35.03 -13.15
CA SER A 18 14.89 33.89 -13.17
C SER A 18 15.57 32.52 -13.16
N SER A 19 16.85 32.45 -12.77
CA SER A 19 17.59 31.19 -12.61
C SER A 19 18.14 31.06 -11.19
N CYS A 20 17.27 30.76 -10.23
CA CYS A 20 17.60 29.96 -9.05
C CYS A 20 16.33 29.60 -8.29
N GLY A 21 16.17 28.32 -7.98
CA GLY A 21 14.96 27.75 -7.40
C GLY A 21 14.21 26.93 -8.43
N LYS A 22 14.68 25.69 -8.66
CA LYS A 22 13.71 24.62 -8.91
C LYS A 22 12.79 24.66 -7.71
N SER A 23 11.63 25.28 -7.88
CA SER A 23 10.49 25.04 -7.01
C SER A 23 10.41 23.53 -6.87
N ALA A 24 10.65 23.00 -5.67
CA ALA A 24 9.97 21.79 -5.30
C ALA A 24 8.52 22.02 -5.72
N ARG A 25 8.01 21.21 -6.65
CA ARG A 25 6.58 21.20 -6.88
C ARG A 25 6.02 20.63 -5.59
N VAL A 26 5.79 21.50 -4.62
CA VAL A 26 5.01 21.17 -3.43
C VAL A 26 3.68 20.72 -4.00
N ALA A 27 3.27 19.49 -3.68
CA ALA A 27 1.98 19.00 -4.12
C ALA A 27 0.88 20.02 -3.77
N SER A 28 -0.20 20.02 -4.56
CA SER A 28 -1.38 20.79 -4.21
C SER A 28 -1.80 20.43 -2.78
N PRO A 29 -2.14 21.40 -1.91
CA PRO A 29 -2.53 21.12 -0.53
C PRO A 29 -3.62 20.05 -0.39
N ARG A 30 -4.56 19.97 -1.36
CA ARG A 30 -5.60 18.94 -1.41
C ARG A 30 -5.08 17.52 -1.68
N ASP A 31 -3.91 17.39 -2.30
CA ASP A 31 -3.32 16.10 -2.66
C ASP A 31 -2.50 15.49 -1.51
N ILE A 32 -2.14 16.29 -0.50
CA ILE A 32 -1.37 15.86 0.70
C ILE A 32 -2.27 15.65 1.90
N GLU A 33 -3.35 16.44 2.03
CA GLU A 33 -4.27 16.44 3.16
C GLU A 33 -4.74 15.04 3.56
N PHE A 34 -4.90 14.16 2.56
CA PHE A 34 -5.24 12.76 2.76
C PHE A 34 -4.16 11.95 3.51
N LEU A 35 -2.90 12.01 3.04
CA LEU A 35 -1.81 11.25 3.64
C LEU A 35 -1.52 11.73 5.06
N THR A 36 -1.70 13.02 5.30
CA THR A 36 -1.44 13.69 6.59
C THR A 36 -2.64 13.76 7.53
N GLY A 37 -3.84 13.40 7.04
CA GLY A 37 -5.08 13.39 7.82
C GLY A 37 -5.28 12.11 8.64
N THR A 38 -4.54 11.06 8.29
CA THR A 38 -4.50 9.79 9.03
C THR A 38 -3.30 9.79 9.99
N GLU A 39 -3.53 9.48 11.28
CA GLU A 39 -2.44 9.45 12.27
C GLU A 39 -1.33 8.46 11.91
N ALA A 40 -1.70 7.26 11.44
CA ALA A 40 -0.77 6.24 11.00
C ALA A 40 -1.42 5.21 10.06
N TRP A 41 -0.58 4.65 9.21
CA TRP A 41 -0.85 3.63 8.22
C TRP A 41 -0.14 2.35 8.65
N TYR A 42 -0.87 1.24 8.74
CA TYR A 42 -0.37 -0.04 9.24
C TYR A 42 -0.36 -1.09 8.15
N TYR A 43 0.79 -1.71 7.92
CA TYR A 43 0.90 -2.92 7.12
C TYR A 43 1.11 -4.10 8.06
N TYR A 44 0.14 -5.01 8.08
CA TYR A 44 0.25 -6.24 8.85
C TYR A 44 1.24 -7.16 8.18
N ASN A 45 2.06 -7.84 8.99
CA ASN A 45 2.90 -8.91 8.50
C ASN A 45 2.69 -10.18 9.37
N PRO A 46 1.74 -11.08 9.02
CA PRO A 46 1.47 -12.32 9.74
C PRO A 46 2.65 -13.27 9.77
N ILE A 47 3.68 -13.07 8.93
CA ILE A 47 4.86 -13.93 8.91
C ILE A 47 5.78 -13.57 10.08
N THR A 48 6.06 -12.30 10.28
CA THR A 48 6.98 -11.83 11.33
C THR A 48 6.26 -11.40 12.60
N TYR A 49 4.97 -11.10 12.53
CA TYR A 49 4.20 -10.37 13.55
C TYR A 49 4.76 -8.98 13.88
N GLU A 50 5.70 -8.50 13.05
CA GLU A 50 6.22 -7.14 13.12
C GLU A 50 5.44 -6.32 12.10
N ASN A 51 4.38 -5.68 12.58
CA ASN A 51 3.59 -4.77 11.76
C ASN A 51 4.42 -3.53 11.46
N GLU A 52 4.37 -3.08 10.22
CA GLU A 52 4.99 -1.84 9.80
C GLU A 52 4.01 -0.69 9.98
N LYS A 53 4.50 0.42 10.50
CA LYS A 53 3.77 1.65 10.74
C LYS A 53 4.41 2.76 9.92
N MET A 54 3.62 3.48 9.14
CA MET A 54 4.00 4.71 8.46
C MET A 54 3.15 5.88 8.96
N SER A 55 3.72 7.07 9.08
CA SER A 55 2.95 8.29 9.36
C SER A 55 3.50 9.47 8.59
N PHE A 56 2.60 10.35 8.17
CA PHE A 56 2.89 11.56 7.41
C PHE A 56 2.28 12.73 8.16
N THR A 57 3.03 13.81 8.35
CA THR A 57 2.54 15.00 9.05
C THR A 57 2.33 16.17 8.09
N GLU A 58 1.46 17.10 8.48
CA GLU A 58 1.12 18.29 7.67
C GLU A 58 2.33 19.17 7.33
N ASP A 59 3.38 19.13 8.16
CA ASP A 59 4.65 19.81 7.96
C ASP A 59 5.68 18.97 7.17
N PHE A 60 5.20 17.98 6.40
CA PHE A 60 5.99 17.09 5.55
C PHE A 60 6.91 16.13 6.30
N GLY A 61 6.70 15.95 7.60
CA GLY A 61 7.39 14.95 8.40
C GLY A 61 6.95 13.53 8.03
N PHE A 62 7.89 12.61 8.11
CA PHE A 62 7.70 11.21 7.77
C PHE A 62 8.30 10.31 8.85
N TYR A 63 7.61 9.22 9.15
CA TYR A 63 8.14 8.13 9.96
C TYR A 63 7.73 6.79 9.35
N TRP A 64 8.65 5.82 9.39
CA TRP A 64 8.37 4.43 9.06
C TRP A 64 9.18 3.52 9.99
N GLY A 65 8.49 2.60 10.67
CA GLY A 65 9.09 1.69 11.64
C GLY A 65 8.17 0.52 11.97
N CYS A 66 8.59 -0.37 12.87
CA CYS A 66 7.69 -1.36 13.47
C CYS A 66 6.74 -0.67 14.46
N GLU A 67 5.69 -1.38 14.89
CA GLU A 67 4.88 -0.96 16.06
C GLU A 67 5.71 -0.76 17.33
N CYS A 68 6.85 -1.43 17.45
CA CYS A 68 7.80 -1.28 18.55
C CYS A 68 8.61 0.02 18.54
N GLY A 69 8.51 0.84 17.49
CA GLY A 69 9.21 2.12 17.36
C GLY A 69 10.54 2.04 16.62
N GLU A 70 11.12 0.85 16.45
CA GLU A 70 12.36 0.62 15.71
C GLU A 70 12.17 0.81 14.19
N PRO A 71 13.17 1.31 13.47
CA PRO A 71 13.09 1.47 12.03
C PRO A 71 13.02 0.13 11.29
N ILE A 72 12.27 0.10 10.19
CA ILE A 72 12.30 -1.00 9.21
C ILE A 72 13.46 -0.75 8.24
N GLY A 73 14.51 -1.56 8.32
CA GLY A 73 15.74 -1.32 7.54
C GLY A 73 16.33 0.06 7.83
N ASP A 74 16.71 0.79 6.79
CA ASP A 74 17.30 2.14 6.88
C ASP A 74 16.22 3.26 6.84
N SER A 75 15.01 3.01 7.34
CA SER A 75 13.91 3.97 7.27
C SER A 75 14.09 5.20 8.17
N ASP A 76 14.89 5.09 9.23
CA ASP A 76 15.28 6.19 10.12
C ASP A 76 16.15 7.26 9.43
N LEU A 77 16.72 6.95 8.26
CA LEU A 77 17.49 7.93 7.48
C LEU A 77 16.60 9.01 6.83
N TYR A 78 15.28 8.80 6.78
CA TYR A 78 14.33 9.66 6.09
C TYR A 78 13.34 10.27 7.09
N GLU A 79 13.30 11.60 7.17
CA GLU A 79 12.37 12.32 8.06
C GLU A 79 11.41 13.24 7.30
N VAL A 80 11.63 13.46 6.01
CA VAL A 80 10.85 14.39 5.20
C VAL A 80 10.33 13.70 3.95
N PHE A 81 9.10 13.99 3.56
CA PHE A 81 8.50 13.49 2.32
C PHE A 81 8.02 14.59 1.38
N ASP A 82 7.84 14.22 0.11
CA ASP A 82 7.12 14.96 -0.92
C ASP A 82 6.26 13.98 -1.71
N TYR A 83 5.08 14.42 -2.16
CA TYR A 83 4.19 13.60 -2.96
C TYR A 83 3.90 14.25 -4.32
N ASP A 84 4.27 13.56 -5.39
CA ASP A 84 3.98 13.96 -6.77
C ASP A 84 2.74 13.20 -7.24
N ASN A 85 1.54 13.78 -7.01
CA ASN A 85 0.25 13.16 -7.35
C ASN A 85 0.12 12.84 -8.85
N ASP A 86 0.60 13.73 -9.73
CA ASP A 86 0.59 13.53 -11.19
C ASP A 86 1.36 12.26 -11.59
N LYS A 87 2.45 11.96 -10.89
CA LYS A 87 3.31 10.80 -11.17
C LYS A 87 3.05 9.62 -10.23
N LYS A 88 2.16 9.80 -9.25
CA LYS A 88 1.93 8.86 -8.15
C LYS A 88 3.24 8.40 -7.49
N LYS A 89 4.12 9.35 -7.16
CA LYS A 89 5.42 9.07 -6.52
C LYS A 89 5.55 9.78 -5.16
N LEU A 90 5.79 8.98 -4.13
CA LEU A 90 6.23 9.45 -2.81
C LEU A 90 7.76 9.50 -2.79
N ARG A 91 8.33 10.66 -2.47
CA ARG A 91 9.78 10.85 -2.33
C ARG A 91 10.10 11.05 -0.87
N LEU A 92 11.04 10.25 -0.37
CA LEU A 92 11.58 10.36 0.98
C LEU A 92 12.99 10.93 0.88
N TYR A 93 13.27 11.98 1.63
CA TYR A 93 14.56 12.68 1.59
C TYR A 93 15.46 12.19 2.70
N ASN A 94 16.68 11.78 2.35
CA ASN A 94 17.69 11.36 3.31
C ASN A 94 18.37 12.60 3.91
N ASN A 95 18.37 12.68 5.24
CA ASN A 95 18.91 13.84 5.96
C ASN A 95 20.45 13.92 5.98
N TYR A 96 21.14 12.84 5.64
CA TYR A 96 22.58 12.74 5.79
C TYR A 96 23.35 12.99 4.48
N ASP A 97 22.83 12.50 3.35
CA ASP A 97 23.57 12.49 2.08
C ASP A 97 22.84 13.16 0.91
N ASN A 98 21.66 13.74 1.14
CA ASN A 98 20.78 14.34 0.13
C ASN A 98 20.29 13.36 -0.95
N SER A 99 20.42 12.05 -0.74
CA SER A 99 19.77 11.05 -1.58
C SER A 99 18.26 11.04 -1.35
N THR A 100 17.53 10.45 -2.30
CA THR A 100 16.08 10.31 -2.21
C THR A 100 15.67 8.88 -2.49
N LYS A 101 14.85 8.29 -1.61
CA LYS A 101 14.12 7.06 -1.92
C LYS A 101 12.81 7.44 -2.60
N THR A 102 12.47 6.75 -3.68
CA THR A 102 11.20 6.95 -4.37
C THR A 102 10.35 5.70 -4.23
N ILE A 103 9.16 5.88 -3.66
CA ILE A 103 8.13 4.86 -3.52
C ILE A 103 7.01 5.19 -4.51
N GLU A 104 6.48 4.17 -5.16
CA GLU A 104 5.32 4.33 -6.03
C GLU A 104 4.04 4.16 -5.22
N VAL A 105 3.12 5.11 -5.38
CA VAL A 105 1.79 5.05 -4.78
C VAL A 105 0.86 4.45 -5.84
N ILE A 106 0.25 3.33 -5.55
CA ILE A 106 -0.62 2.61 -6.50
C ILE A 106 -2.01 3.23 -6.47
N SER A 107 -2.62 3.21 -5.30
CA SER A 107 -3.88 3.86 -4.98
C SER A 107 -3.88 4.27 -3.51
N TYR A 108 -4.78 5.18 -3.17
CA TYR A 108 -5.04 5.55 -1.80
C TYR A 108 -6.46 6.15 -1.70
N ASN A 109 -7.10 5.88 -0.57
CA ASN A 109 -8.35 6.47 -0.10
C ASN A 109 -8.39 6.36 1.43
N ASP A 110 -9.42 6.92 2.08
CA ASP A 110 -9.63 6.92 3.55
C ASP A 110 -9.49 5.57 4.25
N TYR A 111 -9.50 4.47 3.52
CA TYR A 111 -9.50 3.11 4.05
C TYR A 111 -8.19 2.36 3.81
N HIS A 112 -7.39 2.75 2.82
CA HIS A 112 -6.11 2.10 2.53
C HIS A 112 -5.11 2.96 1.73
N LEU A 113 -3.83 2.61 1.84
CA LEU A 113 -2.70 3.22 1.15
C LEU A 113 -1.84 2.10 0.55
N MET A 114 -1.97 1.91 -0.76
CA MET A 114 -1.21 0.89 -1.48
C MET A 114 0.09 1.46 -2.04
N LEU A 115 1.21 0.92 -1.57
CA LEU A 115 2.55 1.35 -1.92
C LEU A 115 3.33 0.22 -2.58
N LYS A 116 4.12 0.53 -3.61
CA LYS A 116 5.13 -0.38 -4.14
C LYS A 116 6.49 0.06 -3.63
N ILE A 117 7.00 -0.70 -2.68
CA ILE A 117 8.25 -0.46 -1.95
C ILE A 117 9.25 -1.54 -2.36
N ASP A 118 10.37 -1.12 -2.96
CA ASP A 118 11.43 -2.03 -3.41
C ASP A 118 10.93 -3.20 -4.30
N GLY A 119 9.89 -2.92 -5.09
CA GLY A 119 9.26 -3.86 -6.02
C GLY A 119 8.14 -4.72 -5.43
N VAL A 120 7.95 -4.68 -4.11
CA VAL A 120 6.87 -5.37 -3.40
C VAL A 120 5.71 -4.42 -3.18
N VAL A 121 4.50 -4.85 -3.52
CA VAL A 121 3.27 -4.11 -3.24
C VAL A 121 2.87 -4.39 -1.80
N LYS A 122 2.56 -3.36 -1.03
CA LYS A 122 2.07 -3.43 0.34
C LYS A 122 0.85 -2.55 0.50
N ASP A 123 -0.15 -3.06 1.18
CA ASP A 123 -1.40 -2.35 1.45
C ASP A 123 -1.48 -1.96 2.91
N PHE A 124 -1.42 -0.66 3.19
CA PHE A 124 -1.47 -0.12 4.54
C PHE A 124 -2.89 0.35 4.87
N VAL A 125 -3.37 0.12 6.09
CA VAL A 125 -4.70 0.55 6.56
C VAL A 125 -4.60 1.51 7.74
N PRO A 126 -5.58 2.41 7.98
CA PRO A 126 -5.46 3.48 8.98
C PRO A 126 -5.61 3.01 10.43
N TYR A 127 -6.10 1.78 10.66
CA TYR A 127 -6.40 1.27 12.00
C TYR A 127 -5.49 0.10 12.37
N SER A 128 -5.16 -0.04 13.66
CA SER A 128 -4.36 -1.14 14.21
C SER A 128 -5.25 -2.21 14.89
N CYS A 129 -5.73 -3.23 14.18
CA CYS A 129 -6.08 -4.51 14.79
C CYS A 129 -4.95 -5.53 14.58
N SER A 130 -4.16 -5.84 15.62
CA SER A 130 -3.27 -7.01 15.55
C SER A 130 -4.13 -8.28 15.54
N PHE A 131 -4.09 -9.05 14.45
CA PHE A 131 -4.73 -10.36 14.39
C PHE A 131 -3.69 -11.47 14.41
N ASP A 132 -3.87 -12.42 15.32
CA ASP A 132 -3.08 -13.65 15.30
C ASP A 132 -3.73 -14.62 14.32
N PHE A 133 -3.06 -14.73 13.19
CA PHE A 133 -3.44 -15.55 12.08
C PHE A 133 -2.77 -16.92 12.27
N ASP A 134 -3.55 -17.98 12.53
CA ASP A 134 -3.05 -19.35 12.67
C ASP A 134 -2.85 -20.01 11.28
N TYR A 135 -1.76 -19.63 10.59
CA TYR A 135 -1.42 -20.10 9.25
C TYR A 135 -0.05 -20.73 9.19
N ASP A 136 0.12 -21.65 8.24
CA ASP A 136 1.45 -21.98 7.75
C ASP A 136 1.99 -20.83 6.90
N LYS A 137 2.92 -20.09 7.52
CA LYS A 137 3.54 -18.86 7.01
C LYS A 137 4.27 -19.06 5.67
N GLU A 138 4.63 -20.29 5.32
CA GLU A 138 5.28 -20.60 4.05
C GLU A 138 4.36 -20.26 2.85
N TYR A 139 3.05 -20.48 2.96
CA TYR A 139 2.12 -20.29 1.82
C TYR A 139 1.73 -18.84 1.55
N ILE A 140 1.86 -17.99 2.58
CA ILE A 140 1.56 -16.54 2.50
C ILE A 140 2.80 -15.68 2.32
N LYS A 141 3.95 -16.29 2.03
CA LYS A 141 5.19 -15.52 1.82
C LYS A 141 5.02 -14.48 0.71
N ASP A 142 5.54 -13.28 0.96
CA ASP A 142 5.61 -12.16 0.02
C ASP A 142 4.24 -11.67 -0.50
N TYR A 143 3.16 -11.96 0.24
CA TYR A 143 1.83 -11.43 -0.08
C TYR A 143 1.81 -9.90 -0.02
N SER A 144 0.89 -9.29 -0.77
CA SER A 144 0.82 -7.83 -0.90
C SER A 144 -0.24 -7.20 -0.01
N SER A 145 -1.39 -7.85 0.12
CA SER A 145 -2.48 -7.38 0.97
C SER A 145 -3.30 -8.54 1.52
N TYR A 146 -3.89 -8.31 2.69
CA TYR A 146 -4.94 -9.15 3.24
C TYR A 146 -6.25 -8.37 3.12
N VAL A 147 -7.12 -8.83 2.22
CA VAL A 147 -8.31 -8.10 1.78
C VAL A 147 -9.57 -8.91 2.06
N THR A 148 -10.70 -8.21 2.13
CA THR A 148 -11.97 -8.84 1.79
C THR A 148 -12.16 -8.72 0.28
N THR A 149 -12.52 -9.82 -0.37
CA THR A 149 -12.86 -9.80 -1.79
C THR A 149 -14.37 -9.83 -1.93
N MET A 150 -14.91 -8.97 -2.78
CA MET A 150 -16.36 -8.80 -2.85
C MET A 150 -16.97 -9.38 -4.11
N GLU A 151 -16.35 -9.15 -5.27
CA GLU A 151 -16.94 -9.56 -6.55
C GLU A 151 -15.94 -9.51 -7.72
N VAL A 152 -16.32 -10.19 -8.81
CA VAL A 152 -15.66 -10.08 -10.11
C VAL A 152 -16.33 -8.98 -10.93
N GLN A 153 -15.57 -8.02 -11.42
CA GLN A 153 -16.05 -6.99 -12.32
C GLN A 153 -15.31 -7.04 -13.66
N GLY A 154 -15.91 -7.72 -14.64
CA GLY A 154 -15.30 -7.92 -15.96
C GLY A 154 -14.03 -8.78 -15.88
N LEU A 155 -12.87 -8.17 -16.14
CA LEU A 155 -11.55 -8.81 -16.01
C LEU A 155 -10.83 -8.45 -14.71
N GLY A 156 -11.50 -7.72 -13.80
CA GLY A 156 -10.93 -7.30 -12.53
C GLY A 156 -11.61 -7.94 -11.33
N LEU A 157 -10.94 -7.83 -10.18
CA LEU A 157 -11.48 -8.16 -8.86
C LEU A 157 -11.67 -6.88 -8.07
N VAL A 158 -12.82 -6.78 -7.40
CA VAL A 158 -13.11 -5.72 -6.44
C VAL A 158 -12.63 -6.20 -5.07
N VAL A 159 -11.62 -5.50 -4.55
CA VAL A 159 -10.97 -5.81 -3.26
C VAL A 159 -10.97 -4.57 -2.38
N GLY A 160 -11.05 -4.79 -1.08
CA GLY A 160 -10.94 -3.72 -0.09
C GLY A 160 -10.34 -4.23 1.20
N PRO A 161 -10.08 -3.33 2.17
CA PRO A 161 -9.53 -3.74 3.44
C PRO A 161 -10.44 -4.78 4.10
N PHE A 162 -9.85 -5.78 4.72
CA PHE A 162 -10.62 -6.73 5.51
C PHE A 162 -11.21 -6.02 6.73
N ASN A 163 -12.51 -6.20 7.02
CA ASN A 163 -13.11 -5.65 8.23
C ASN A 163 -12.70 -6.53 9.42
N TYR A 164 -11.57 -6.14 10.01
CA TYR A 164 -10.96 -6.84 11.12
C TYR A 164 -11.85 -6.90 12.37
N ASP A 165 -12.72 -5.91 12.60
CA ASP A 165 -13.60 -5.85 13.79
C ASP A 165 -14.98 -6.47 13.58
N GLY A 166 -15.33 -6.89 12.34
CA GLY A 166 -16.59 -7.58 12.03
C GLY A 166 -17.88 -6.76 12.21
N ASP A 167 -17.80 -5.56 12.80
CA ASP A 167 -18.98 -4.81 13.27
C ASP A 167 -19.59 -3.86 12.24
N VAL A 168 -18.84 -3.42 11.21
CA VAL A 168 -19.33 -2.50 10.17
C VAL A 168 -18.77 -2.85 8.80
N GLY A 169 -19.64 -3.12 7.82
CA GLY A 169 -19.21 -3.20 6.43
C GLY A 169 -18.56 -1.89 6.00
N TYR A 170 -17.50 -1.97 5.20
CA TYR A 170 -16.91 -0.78 4.60
C TYR A 170 -17.85 -0.18 3.56
N PRO A 171 -17.86 1.15 3.37
CA PRO A 171 -18.57 1.76 2.25
C PRO A 171 -17.89 1.40 0.93
N ASP A 172 -18.63 1.55 -0.18
CA ASP A 172 -18.13 1.24 -1.53
C ASP A 172 -16.82 1.95 -1.87
N GLU A 173 -16.56 3.13 -1.29
CA GLU A 173 -15.33 3.91 -1.52
C GLU A 173 -14.06 3.27 -0.93
N ALA A 174 -14.20 2.28 -0.04
CA ALA A 174 -13.08 1.51 0.50
C ALA A 174 -12.55 0.46 -0.49
N PHE A 175 -13.25 0.24 -1.60
CA PHE A 175 -12.98 -0.83 -2.53
C PHE A 175 -12.38 -0.31 -3.82
N ASP A 176 -11.30 -0.96 -4.24
CA ASP A 176 -10.63 -0.70 -5.50
C ASP A 176 -10.80 -1.91 -6.44
N THR A 177 -10.79 -1.63 -7.74
CA THR A 177 -10.81 -2.68 -8.76
C THR A 177 -9.44 -2.83 -9.39
N TYR A 178 -8.88 -4.04 -9.33
CA TYR A 178 -7.61 -4.36 -9.98
C TYR A 178 -7.80 -5.43 -11.04
N MET A 179 -7.04 -5.32 -12.12
CA MET A 179 -7.02 -6.31 -13.20
C MET A 179 -6.47 -7.65 -12.69
N MET A 180 -7.08 -8.75 -13.12
CA MET A 180 -6.49 -10.08 -12.99
C MET A 180 -5.42 -10.29 -14.04
N SER A 181 -4.32 -10.95 -13.68
CA SER A 181 -3.34 -11.40 -14.67
C SER A 181 -3.91 -12.56 -15.49
N GLU A 182 -3.42 -12.74 -16.73
CA GLU A 182 -3.85 -13.84 -17.59
C GLU A 182 -3.54 -15.23 -16.99
N ASP A 183 -2.53 -15.29 -16.11
CA ASP A 183 -2.02 -16.48 -15.44
C ASP A 183 -2.37 -16.55 -13.94
N ILE A 184 -3.39 -15.80 -13.51
CA ILE A 184 -3.82 -15.73 -12.12
C ILE A 184 -4.05 -17.13 -11.52
N GLU A 185 -3.55 -17.32 -10.30
CA GLU A 185 -3.71 -18.57 -9.55
C GLU A 185 -4.62 -18.40 -8.34
N PHE A 186 -5.52 -19.36 -8.15
CA PHE A 186 -6.42 -19.40 -7.00
C PHE A 186 -6.08 -20.56 -6.08
N TYR A 187 -6.14 -20.31 -4.78
CA TYR A 187 -5.89 -21.29 -3.75
C TYR A 187 -6.91 -21.18 -2.63
N ASP A 188 -7.25 -22.31 -2.04
CA ASP A 188 -8.00 -22.42 -0.81
C ASP A 188 -7.05 -22.86 0.30
N TYR A 189 -7.02 -22.08 1.39
CA TYR A 189 -6.33 -22.43 2.62
C TYR A 189 -7.36 -22.60 3.73
N SER A 190 -7.38 -23.79 4.31
CA SER A 190 -8.16 -24.11 5.51
C SER A 190 -7.30 -24.80 6.54
N TYR A 191 -7.71 -24.72 7.79
CA TYR A 191 -7.10 -25.46 8.88
C TYR A 191 -8.17 -26.27 9.61
N GLU A 192 -7.78 -27.36 10.26
CA GLU A 192 -8.61 -28.26 11.07
C GLU A 192 -7.90 -28.56 12.40
N SER A 193 -8.50 -28.18 13.53
CA SER A 193 -8.03 -28.52 14.88
C SER A 193 -8.84 -29.71 15.40
N ILE A 194 -8.21 -30.88 15.47
CA ILE A 194 -8.81 -32.11 15.99
C ILE A 194 -7.99 -32.54 17.21
N ASN A 195 -8.61 -32.56 18.39
CA ASN A 195 -7.94 -32.88 19.66
C ASN A 195 -6.68 -32.05 19.93
N GLY A 196 -6.70 -30.76 19.58
CA GLY A 196 -5.56 -29.84 19.75
C GLY A 196 -4.43 -30.04 18.73
N LYS A 197 -4.59 -30.94 17.75
CA LYS A 197 -3.69 -31.04 16.60
C LYS A 197 -4.26 -30.24 15.44
N VAL A 198 -3.54 -29.20 15.04
CA VAL A 198 -3.84 -28.41 13.84
C VAL A 198 -3.33 -29.14 12.60
N ASN A 199 -4.20 -29.34 11.61
CA ASN A 199 -3.88 -29.83 10.29
C ASN A 199 -4.25 -28.74 9.28
N THR A 200 -3.31 -28.33 8.45
CA THR A 200 -3.53 -27.32 7.42
C THR A 200 -3.80 -28.01 6.08
N LYS A 201 -4.65 -27.41 5.26
CA LYS A 201 -4.98 -27.86 3.90
C LYS A 201 -4.74 -26.70 2.96
N TYR A 202 -3.97 -26.98 1.92
CA TYR A 202 -3.69 -26.04 0.83
C TYR A 202 -4.06 -26.70 -0.49
N LYS A 203 -5.03 -26.12 -1.20
CA LYS A 203 -5.55 -26.66 -2.46
C LYS A 203 -5.48 -25.60 -3.55
N LYS A 204 -4.84 -25.93 -4.68
CA LYS A 204 -4.98 -25.13 -5.91
C LYS A 204 -6.38 -25.30 -6.47
N LEU A 205 -7.05 -24.20 -6.75
CA LEU A 205 -8.37 -24.16 -7.36
C LEU A 205 -8.25 -23.98 -8.87
N SER A 206 -9.23 -24.50 -9.60
CA SER A 206 -9.46 -24.07 -10.98
C SER A 206 -9.92 -22.62 -11.02
N MET A 207 -9.84 -21.96 -12.18
CA MET A 207 -10.37 -20.62 -12.38
C MET A 207 -11.84 -20.53 -11.93
N ALA A 208 -12.69 -21.47 -12.34
CA ALA A 208 -14.11 -21.47 -11.98
C ALA A 208 -14.33 -21.59 -10.46
N GLU A 209 -13.66 -22.54 -9.79
CA GLU A 209 -13.73 -22.67 -8.33
C GLU A 209 -13.21 -21.43 -7.61
N GLY A 210 -12.14 -20.82 -8.13
CA GLY A 210 -11.56 -19.61 -7.58
C GLY A 210 -12.53 -18.44 -7.65
N LEU A 211 -13.20 -18.24 -8.79
CA LEU A 211 -14.16 -17.16 -8.96
C LEU A 211 -15.46 -17.38 -8.17
N ASP A 212 -15.87 -18.62 -7.93
CA ASP A 212 -17.06 -18.91 -7.11
C ASP A 212 -16.81 -18.69 -5.60
N ALA A 213 -15.55 -18.67 -5.14
CA ALA A 213 -15.21 -18.59 -3.72
C ALA A 213 -15.26 -17.17 -3.11
N PHE A 214 -15.56 -16.14 -3.91
CA PHE A 214 -15.55 -14.73 -3.49
C PHE A 214 -16.66 -14.35 -2.51
N GLU A 215 -17.82 -15.01 -2.54
CA GLU A 215 -19.03 -14.49 -1.90
C GLU A 215 -18.98 -14.41 -0.36
N SER A 216 -17.94 -14.89 0.32
CA SER A 216 -17.84 -14.83 1.80
C SER A 216 -16.44 -14.94 2.39
N SER A 217 -15.36 -14.71 1.62
CA SER A 217 -14.01 -15.10 2.03
C SER A 217 -13.04 -13.93 2.11
N SER A 218 -12.26 -13.86 3.19
CA SER A 218 -11.04 -13.07 3.18
C SER A 218 -9.98 -13.75 2.33
N ALA A 219 -9.06 -12.96 1.78
CA ALA A 219 -8.03 -13.49 0.91
C ALA A 219 -6.70 -12.76 1.08
N PHE A 220 -5.62 -13.51 0.93
CA PHE A 220 -4.31 -12.95 0.64
C PHE A 220 -4.18 -12.77 -0.86
N ILE A 221 -3.71 -11.60 -1.28
CA ILE A 221 -3.50 -11.27 -2.70
C ILE A 221 -2.05 -10.92 -2.98
N TRP A 222 -1.60 -11.28 -4.18
CA TRP A 222 -0.29 -10.91 -4.72
C TRP A 222 -0.48 -10.13 -6.02
N PHE A 223 0.30 -9.07 -6.16
CA PHE A 223 0.40 -8.32 -7.41
C PHE A 223 1.66 -8.70 -8.18
N ASN A 224 1.54 -8.82 -9.50
CA ASN A 224 2.69 -8.92 -10.37
C ASN A 224 3.34 -7.53 -10.63
N LYS A 225 4.44 -7.52 -11.38
CA LYS A 225 5.17 -6.28 -11.71
C LYS A 225 4.33 -5.22 -12.45
N ASN A 226 3.27 -5.65 -13.15
CA ASN A 226 2.35 -4.81 -13.93
C ASN A 226 1.16 -4.31 -13.10
N MET A 227 1.13 -4.60 -11.79
CA MET A 227 0.01 -4.25 -10.90
C MET A 227 -1.28 -5.01 -11.19
N GLU A 228 -1.17 -6.23 -11.72
CA GLU A 228 -2.29 -7.15 -11.87
C GLU A 228 -2.26 -8.17 -10.74
N ILE A 229 -3.43 -8.58 -10.25
CA ILE A 229 -3.55 -9.65 -9.27
C ILE A 229 -3.14 -10.97 -9.94
N SER A 230 -2.09 -11.60 -9.43
CA SER A 230 -1.54 -12.84 -9.98
C SER A 230 -1.77 -14.06 -9.11
N LYS A 231 -2.10 -13.87 -7.84
CA LYS A 231 -2.47 -14.96 -6.93
C LYS A 231 -3.50 -14.46 -5.94
N VAL A 232 -4.51 -15.29 -5.69
CA VAL A 232 -5.50 -15.12 -4.64
C VAL A 232 -5.51 -16.40 -3.81
N MET A 233 -5.37 -16.27 -2.51
CA MET A 233 -5.49 -17.38 -1.57
C MET A 233 -6.59 -17.06 -0.57
N TYR A 234 -7.73 -17.75 -0.70
CA TYR A 234 -8.84 -17.63 0.22
C TYR A 234 -8.50 -18.24 1.57
N TYR A 235 -9.00 -17.61 2.62
CA TYR A 235 -8.93 -18.12 3.97
C TYR A 235 -10.32 -18.57 4.44
N GLY A 236 -10.45 -19.88 4.67
CA GLY A 236 -11.62 -20.48 5.32
C GLY A 236 -11.25 -20.95 6.73
N SER A 237 -11.99 -20.51 7.75
CA SER A 237 -11.86 -21.04 9.11
C SER A 237 -12.74 -22.28 9.35
N LEU A 238 -12.31 -23.05 10.36
CA LEU A 238 -12.61 -24.43 10.70
C LEU A 238 -14.08 -24.87 10.87
N ILE A 239 -14.37 -26.13 10.47
CA ILE A 239 -15.39 -26.97 11.09
C ILE A 239 -14.78 -27.61 12.34
N VAL A 240 -15.21 -27.19 13.53
CA VAL A 240 -14.87 -27.85 14.80
C VAL A 240 -15.87 -28.99 15.02
N GLU A 241 -15.45 -30.24 14.82
CA GLU A 241 -16.16 -31.39 15.40
C GLU A 241 -15.56 -31.69 16.78
N GLU A 242 -16.37 -31.56 17.84
CA GLU A 242 -16.06 -32.01 19.20
C GLU A 242 -15.90 -33.54 19.30
#